data_AF-C7M1N7-F1
#
_entry.id   AF-C7M1N7-F1
#
_cell.length_a   1.000
_cell.length_b   1.000
_cell.length_c   1.000
_cell.angle_alpha   90.00
_cell.angle_beta   90.00
_cell.angle_gamma   90.00
#
_symmetry.space_group_name_H-M   'P 1'
#
loop_
_entity.id
_entity.type
_entity.pdbx_description
1 polymer ?
#
loop_
_entity_poly.entity_id
_entity_poly.type
_entity_poly.pdbx_seq_one_letter_code
_entity_poly.pdbx_strand_id
1 'polypeptide(L)'
;MSERDPWEEYLDAYAEHLARVSASLEAGRVLETPFDRARPSSAMPARHAERARALVEATEQLAARLEHRRDVVGTVLRYSRVRDPERVVLLDVIL
;
A
#
# COMPACT_ATOMS: atom_id res chain seq x y z
N MET A 1 26.21 3.94 -23.31
CA MET A 1 25.33 3.60 -22.17
C MET A 1 23.93 3.98 -22.62
N SER A 2 23.05 3.00 -22.85
CA SER A 2 21.68 3.32 -23.25
C SER A 2 20.98 3.99 -22.07
N GLU A 3 20.50 5.21 -22.28
CA GLU A 3 19.67 5.94 -21.32
C GLU A 3 18.42 5.09 -21.07
N ARG A 4 18.16 4.74 -19.80
CA ARG A 4 16.98 3.95 -19.45
C ARG A 4 15.72 4.79 -19.71
N ASP A 5 14.66 4.12 -20.17
CA ASP A 5 13.38 4.78 -20.42
C ASP A 5 12.81 5.31 -19.10
N PRO A 6 12.52 6.63 -18.96
CA PRO A 6 12.02 7.19 -17.71
C PRO A 6 10.70 6.54 -17.24
N TRP A 7 9.90 6.00 -18.17
CA TRP A 7 8.72 5.22 -17.80
C TRP A 7 9.05 3.86 -17.19
N GLU A 8 10.10 3.21 -17.67
CA GLU A 8 10.56 1.94 -17.11
C GLU A 8 11.05 2.15 -15.68
N GLU A 9 11.87 3.18 -15.45
CA GLU A 9 12.37 3.54 -14.11
C GLU A 9 11.23 3.89 -13.14
N TYR A 10 10.23 4.63 -13.60
CA TYR A 10 9.06 4.97 -12.78
C TYR A 10 8.25 3.72 -12.40
N LEU A 11 8.01 2.81 -13.35
CA LEU A 11 7.24 1.58 -13.11
C LEU A 11 8.02 0.57 -12.25
N ASP A 12 9.34 0.50 -12.38
CA ASP A 12 10.23 -0.27 -11.50
C ASP A 12 10.14 0.26 -10.07
N ALA A 13 10.33 1.57 -9.88
CA ALA A 13 10.25 2.19 -8.56
C ALA A 13 8.87 2.01 -7.91
N TYR A 14 7.80 2.08 -8.71
CA TYR A 14 6.44 1.87 -8.20
C TYR A 14 6.22 0.40 -7.80
N ALA A 15 6.70 -0.56 -8.60
CA ALA A 15 6.63 -1.98 -8.27
C ALA A 15 7.39 -2.30 -6.98
N GLU A 16 8.61 -1.78 -6.80
CA GLU A 16 9.39 -1.91 -5.57
C GLU A 16 8.66 -1.31 -4.37
N HIS A 17 8.03 -0.15 -4.55
CA HIS A 17 7.23 0.47 -3.50
C HIS A 17 6.05 -0.43 -3.09
N LEU A 18 5.27 -0.95 -4.04
CA LEU A 18 4.16 -1.86 -3.75
C LEU A 18 4.64 -3.14 -3.05
N ALA A 19 5.80 -3.68 -3.43
CA ALA A 19 6.40 -4.83 -2.75
C ALA A 19 6.75 -4.52 -1.28
N ARG A 20 7.29 -3.32 -1.00
CA ARG A 20 7.56 -2.85 0.37
C ARG A 20 6.28 -2.64 1.17
N VAL A 21 5.23 -2.09 0.55
CA VAL A 21 3.91 -1.94 1.19
C VAL A 21 3.37 -3.32 1.55
N SER A 22 3.35 -4.25 0.61
CA SER A 22 2.89 -5.63 0.83
C SER A 22 3.66 -6.29 1.98
N ALA A 23 4.99 -6.25 1.96
CA ALA A 23 5.83 -6.82 3.02
C ALA A 23 5.57 -6.17 4.40
N SER A 24 5.31 -4.86 4.43
CA SER A 24 4.96 -4.16 5.67
C SER A 24 3.62 -4.66 6.21
N LEU A 25 2.63 -4.84 5.33
CA LEU A 25 1.32 -5.37 5.71
C LEU A 25 1.39 -6.80 6.24
N GLU A 26 2.16 -7.68 5.60
CA GLU A 26 2.40 -9.05 6.10
C GLU A 26 3.08 -9.04 7.47
N ALA A 27 3.98 -8.08 7.71
CA ALA A 27 4.62 -7.87 9.00
C ALA A 27 3.72 -7.15 10.02
N GLY A 28 2.45 -6.89 9.70
CA GLY A 28 1.50 -6.21 10.58
C GLY A 28 1.71 -4.70 10.70
N ARG A 29 2.67 -4.11 9.99
CA ARG A 29 3.04 -2.69 10.06
C ARG A 29 2.50 -1.89 8.87
N VAL A 30 2.59 -0.56 8.96
CA VAL A 30 2.30 0.36 7.85
C VAL A 30 3.63 0.91 7.33
N LEU A 31 3.79 0.96 6.00
CA LEU A 31 4.93 1.64 5.41
C LEU A 31 4.74 3.15 5.56
N GLU A 32 5.58 3.82 6.35
CA GLU A 32 5.48 5.26 6.59
C GLU A 32 5.98 6.11 5.41
N THR A 33 6.89 5.55 4.60
CA THR A 33 7.48 6.28 3.47
C THR A 33 6.49 6.33 2.30
N PRO A 34 6.02 7.53 1.88
CA PRO A 34 5.17 7.65 0.71
C PRO A 34 5.96 7.36 -0.58
N PHE A 35 5.24 7.08 -1.66
CA PHE A 35 5.83 7.07 -2.99
C PHE A 35 6.03 8.52 -3.47
N ASP A 36 7.28 8.90 -3.75
CA ASP A 36 7.71 10.29 -4.00
C ASP A 36 8.26 10.52 -5.42
N ARG A 37 8.28 9.49 -6.27
CA ARG A 37 8.80 9.61 -7.63
C ARG A 37 7.84 10.42 -8.49
N ALA A 38 8.40 11.44 -9.15
CA ALA A 38 7.66 12.22 -10.13
C ALA A 38 7.31 11.36 -11.34
N ARG A 39 6.04 11.43 -11.76
CA ARG A 39 5.59 10.82 -13.01
C ARG A 39 6.35 11.45 -14.20
N PRO A 40 6.84 10.65 -15.16
CA PRO A 40 7.41 11.19 -16.40
C PRO A 40 6.42 12.11 -17.12
N SER A 41 6.92 13.22 -17.66
CA SER A 41 6.12 14.23 -18.36
C SER A 41 5.72 13.80 -19.78
N SER A 42 6.43 12.83 -20.36
CA SER A 42 6.12 12.26 -21.67
C SER A 42 4.90 11.33 -21.63
N ALA A 43 4.21 11.18 -22.76
CA ALA A 43 3.15 10.18 -22.89
C ALA A 43 3.72 8.77 -22.67
N MET A 44 3.00 7.93 -21.91
CA MET A 44 3.42 6.56 -21.64
C MET A 44 3.46 5.73 -22.92
N PRO A 45 4.61 5.14 -23.29
CA PRO A 45 4.70 4.21 -24.42
C PRO A 45 3.73 3.03 -24.27
N ALA A 46 3.06 2.63 -25.36
CA ALA A 46 2.07 1.55 -25.37
C ALA A 46 2.63 0.20 -24.85
N ARG A 47 3.93 -0.05 -25.03
CA ARG A 47 4.62 -1.25 -24.51
C ARG A 47 4.52 -1.40 -22.98
N HIS A 48 4.28 -0.31 -22.25
CA HIS A 48 4.17 -0.31 -20.80
C HIS A 48 2.73 -0.40 -20.29
N ALA A 49 1.73 -0.40 -21.18
CA ALA A 49 0.31 -0.31 -20.79
C ALA A 49 -0.15 -1.51 -19.94
N GLU A 50 0.22 -2.73 -20.33
CA GLU A 50 -0.14 -3.95 -19.59
C GLU A 50 0.51 -3.95 -18.20
N ARG A 51 1.79 -3.58 -18.13
CA ARG A 51 2.52 -3.48 -16.86
C ARG A 51 1.90 -2.42 -15.94
N ALA A 52 1.59 -1.24 -16.46
CA ALA A 52 0.93 -0.20 -15.69
C ALA A 52 -0.43 -0.66 -15.16
N ARG A 53 -1.22 -1.39 -15.97
CA ARG A 53 -2.50 -1.97 -15.55
C ARG A 53 -2.33 -2.98 -14.41
N ALA A 54 -1.33 -3.87 -14.49
CA ALA A 54 -1.04 -4.83 -13.43
C ALA A 54 -0.66 -4.13 -12.11
N LEU A 55 0.09 -3.03 -12.17
CA LEU A 55 0.45 -2.25 -10.97
C LEU A 55 -0.76 -1.52 -10.37
N VAL A 56 -1.69 -1.04 -11.20
CA VAL A 56 -2.97 -0.47 -10.73
C VAL A 56 -3.78 -1.54 -10.00
N GLU A 57 -3.94 -2.73 -10.59
CA GLU A 57 -4.66 -3.84 -9.96
C GLU A 57 -4.02 -4.25 -8.63
N ALA A 58 -2.69 -4.35 -8.57
CA ALA A 58 -1.96 -4.63 -7.33
C ALA A 58 -2.21 -3.55 -6.26
N THR A 59 -2.30 -2.28 -6.67
CA THR A 59 -2.60 -1.17 -5.76
C THR A 59 -4.01 -1.28 -5.19
N GLU A 60 -5.00 -1.59 -6.03
CA GLU A 60 -6.39 -1.80 -5.61
C GLU A 60 -6.52 -2.98 -4.63
N GLN A 61 -5.83 -4.09 -4.90
CA GLN A 61 -5.79 -5.25 -4.00
C GLN A 61 -5.19 -4.89 -2.64
N LEU A 62 -4.07 -4.15 -2.61
CA LEU A 62 -3.45 -3.70 -1.35
C LEU A 62 -4.36 -2.72 -0.59
N ALA A 63 -5.05 -1.81 -1.28
CA ALA A 63 -6.00 -0.89 -0.69
C ALA A 63 -7.17 -1.64 -0.02
N ALA A 64 -7.75 -2.63 -0.71
CA ALA A 64 -8.83 -3.45 -0.15
C ALA A 64 -8.38 -4.22 1.10
N ARG A 65 -7.15 -4.76 1.12
CA ARG A 65 -6.58 -5.42 2.30
C ARG A 65 -6.41 -4.47 3.48
N LEU A 66 -5.97 -3.25 3.22
CA LEU A 66 -5.81 -2.20 4.22
C LEU A 66 -7.17 -1.77 4.82
N GLU A 67 -8.16 -1.57 3.96
CA GLU A 67 -9.53 -1.24 4.38
C GLU A 67 -10.12 -2.34 5.26
N HIS A 68 -9.98 -3.61 4.85
CA HIS A 68 -10.42 -4.73 5.66
C HIS A 68 -9.76 -4.76 7.06
N ARG A 69 -8.44 -4.52 7.14
CA ARG A 69 -7.73 -4.43 8.43
C ARG A 69 -8.27 -3.30 9.30
N ARG A 70 -8.55 -2.13 8.71
CA ARG A 70 -9.14 -0.99 9.43
C ARG A 70 -10.52 -1.33 9.99
N ASP A 71 -11.34 -2.04 9.23
CA ASP A 71 -12.67 -2.48 9.68
C ASP A 71 -12.58 -3.47 10.84
N VAL A 72 -11.64 -4.42 10.79
CA VAL A 72 -11.37 -5.34 11.90
C VAL A 72 -10.97 -4.58 13.16
N VAL A 73 -10.04 -3.62 13.07
CA VAL A 73 -9.62 -2.79 14.20
C VAL A 73 -10.79 -1.98 14.76
N GLY A 74 -11.58 -1.32 13.90
CA GLY A 74 -12.76 -0.56 14.31
C GLY A 74 -13.81 -1.44 15.01
N THR A 75 -13.97 -2.68 14.55
CA THR A 75 -14.87 -3.68 15.15
C THR A 75 -14.40 -4.09 16.53
N VAL A 76 -13.11 -4.39 16.71
CA VAL A 76 -12.52 -4.73 18.01
C VAL A 76 -12.65 -3.57 19.01
N LEU A 77 -12.39 -2.33 18.58
CA LEU A 77 -12.57 -1.14 19.42
C LEU A 77 -14.03 -0.91 19.83
N ARG A 78 -14.98 -1.23 18.95
CA ARG A 78 -16.41 -1.13 19.27
C ARG A 78 -16.83 -2.20 20.29
N TYR A 79 -16.42 -3.44 20.08
CA TYR A 79 -16.79 -4.54 20.99
C TYR A 79 -16.14 -4.44 22.37
N SER A 80 -14.88 -3.98 22.44
CA SER A 80 -14.20 -3.74 23.72
C SER A 80 -14.92 -2.68 24.56
N ARG A 81 -15.33 -1.57 23.95
CA ARG A 81 -16.15 -0.53 24.61
C ARG A 81 -17.49 -1.02 25.13
N VAL A 82 -18.13 -1.98 24.45
CA VAL A 82 -19.46 -2.49 24.83
C VAL A 82 -19.38 -3.49 25.99
N ARG A 83 -18.31 -4.28 26.10
CA ARG A 83 -18.18 -5.31 27.14
C ARG A 83 -17.53 -4.82 28.43
N ASP A 84 -16.72 -3.77 28.40
CA ASP A 84 -15.98 -3.30 29.58
C ASP A 84 -15.55 -1.83 29.40
N PRO A 85 -16.39 -0.83 29.77
CA PRO A 85 -16.12 0.58 29.47
C PRO A 85 -14.88 1.15 30.18
N GLU A 86 -14.41 0.50 31.25
CA GLU A 86 -13.24 0.91 32.03
C GLU A 86 -11.94 0.19 31.63
N ARG A 87 -12.02 -0.84 30.77
CA ARG A 87 -10.85 -1.63 30.39
C ARG A 87 -10.23 -1.08 29.11
N VAL A 88 -9.19 -0.26 29.28
CA VAL A 88 -8.31 0.17 28.20
C VAL A 88 -7.72 -1.08 27.56
N VAL A 89 -8.29 -1.51 26.43
CA VAL A 89 -7.66 -2.55 25.61
C VAL A 89 -6.44 -1.89 24.96
N LEU A 90 -5.27 -2.16 25.55
CA LEU A 90 -3.98 -1.98 24.90
C LEU A 90 -3.97 -2.92 23.67
N LEU A 91 -4.45 -2.40 22.54
CA LEU A 91 -4.22 -3.03 21.25
C LEU A 91 -2.84 -2.61 20.78
N ASP A 92 -1.86 -3.49 21.00
CA ASP A 92 -0.64 -3.57 20.18
C ASP A 92 -1.02 -3.96 18.74
N VAL A 93 -1.79 -3.11 18.08
CA VAL A 93 -2.08 -3.21 16.66
C VAL A 93 -1.67 -1.86 16.07
N ILE A 94 -0.40 -1.82 15.66
CA ILE A 94 0.27 -0.74 14.91
C ILE A 94 0.86 0.37 15.80
N LEU A 95 2.07 0.12 16.30
CA LEU A 95 3.18 1.07 16.26
C LEU A 95 4.38 0.36 15.62
#